data_AF-A0ABD3GK18-F1
#
_entry.id   AF-A0ABD3GK18-F1
#
_cell.length_a   1.000
_cell.length_b   1.000
_cell.length_c   1.000
_cell.angle_alpha   90.00
_cell.angle_beta   90.00
_cell.angle_gamma   90.00
#
_symmetry.space_group_name_H-M   'P 1'
#
loop_
_entity.id
_entity.type
_entity.pdbx_description
1 polymer ?
#
loop_
_entity_poly.entity_id
_entity_poly.type
_entity_poly.pdbx_seq_one_letter_code
_entity_poly.pdbx_strand_id
1 'polypeptide(L)'
;MDFSEKQGPMNPGPEKRKAKGHLKSRLQECFPCTNSWFVRTDELDLENQNPGVTGAPVSNCSIHEMRNKGLNLNEASTSNCHLRQSSQEGIPQISDAIHIFYEPEPRDNASLDVFFFHGLECEFEGANVRDAHVSSWKSRGEAKEIWPQKWLPEDFPQARIMSICYDCCMTQTGRQGRFDLYLIAENLLQEITWAREGRGCSPMVLVGHGFGGIVMKTLCIQAQMSVGNKDMDMFLESVRGFFFYATPHLGIQGMKPAAANEGPLVKWMRILDSEAARLNEAFTKLWRARRYRWTIFGLGEIESTPGIHGLRVPEASSRFGDNYITVSGDHFSVCRPSDKKSNKYQHLTNLIRDIQRQAEVERNPPLMVPEQTVGVDALINEILVKHMREHRFLGFSGMGGVGKTTLAKLIFNSIRAKFEFSCFVEEIKQFPGTKDGVKSKIWEKMRCRGVPVCSSSGSSGEGLWSQVTGKSLLLVFDDVEDPMHVTLLKEIAHENKMEQSRFVLTSRNAQRVMDCGYDVHTIRVDFLGNQDAEKLFTAYAFPGLEEAPERFRELTCRKRRVYVKEASLFRTVTERI
;
A
#
# COMPACT_ATOMS: atom_id res chain seq x y z
N MET A 1 -54.62 -37.98 -9.76
CA MET A 1 -53.48 -38.91 -9.71
C MET A 1 -52.93 -38.84 -8.30
N ASP A 2 -53.67 -39.24 -7.27
CA ASP A 2 -53.97 -40.62 -6.85
C ASP A 2 -52.74 -41.53 -6.84
N PHE A 3 -52.20 -41.84 -5.65
CA PHE A 3 -52.60 -43.04 -4.90
C PHE A 3 -52.05 -43.10 -3.44
N SER A 4 -52.94 -43.49 -2.52
CA SER A 4 -52.81 -44.22 -1.23
C SER A 4 -51.75 -43.81 -0.19
N GLU A 5 -52.01 -43.46 1.08
CA GLU A 5 -52.96 -43.86 2.13
C GLU A 5 -52.61 -45.14 2.95
N LYS A 6 -52.75 -45.00 4.29
CA LYS A 6 -52.89 -45.97 5.41
C LYS A 6 -51.64 -46.21 6.27
N GLN A 7 -51.65 -46.19 7.62
CA GLN A 7 -52.70 -46.13 8.67
C GLN A 7 -52.02 -45.73 10.03
N GLY A 8 -52.74 -45.04 10.94
CA GLY A 8 -52.28 -44.67 12.32
C GLY A 8 -52.49 -45.77 13.36
N PRO A 9 -52.90 -45.50 14.64
CA PRO A 9 -52.64 -44.37 15.55
C PRO A 9 -52.23 -44.83 16.99
N MET A 10 -51.85 -43.93 17.92
CA MET A 10 -52.30 -43.89 19.35
C MET A 10 -51.56 -42.83 20.19
N ASN A 11 -52.37 -42.01 20.87
CA ASN A 11 -52.08 -41.13 22.03
C ASN A 11 -52.20 -41.96 23.35
N PRO A 12 -52.13 -41.41 24.58
CA PRO A 12 -51.41 -40.24 25.14
C PRO A 12 -50.72 -40.56 26.50
N GLY A 13 -49.98 -39.60 27.09
CA GLY A 13 -49.91 -39.48 28.56
C GLY A 13 -48.62 -38.88 29.16
N PRO A 14 -48.69 -38.12 30.28
CA PRO A 14 -47.78 -37.02 30.59
C PRO A 14 -46.95 -37.24 31.88
N GLU A 15 -45.87 -36.47 32.10
CA GLU A 15 -45.57 -36.00 33.46
C GLU A 15 -44.66 -34.77 33.54
N LYS A 16 -44.95 -33.96 34.57
CA LYS A 16 -44.45 -32.62 34.88
C LYS A 16 -43.23 -32.68 35.81
N ARG A 17 -42.34 -31.67 35.73
CA ARG A 17 -41.85 -30.78 36.84
C ARG A 17 -40.58 -30.03 36.37
N LYS A 18 -40.61 -28.69 36.25
CA LYS A 18 -40.18 -27.66 37.25
C LYS A 18 -38.69 -27.79 37.63
N ALA A 19 -37.85 -26.76 37.69
CA ALA A 19 -37.98 -25.31 37.55
C ALA A 19 -36.58 -24.64 37.52
N LYS A 20 -36.52 -23.45 36.89
CA LYS A 20 -35.81 -22.20 37.27
C LYS A 20 -34.42 -22.25 37.97
N GLY A 21 -33.52 -21.39 37.47
CA GLY A 21 -32.84 -20.41 38.35
C GLY A 21 -31.36 -20.07 38.06
N HIS A 22 -31.17 -18.85 37.54
CA HIS A 22 -30.08 -17.86 37.75
C HIS A 22 -28.59 -18.27 37.71
N LEU A 23 -27.75 -17.70 36.82
CA LEU A 23 -27.20 -16.32 36.70
C LEU A 23 -26.04 -15.98 37.67
N LYS A 24 -24.93 -15.51 37.07
CA LYS A 24 -23.82 -14.64 37.56
C LYS A 24 -22.52 -15.26 38.14
N SER A 25 -21.41 -15.00 37.41
CA SER A 25 -20.32 -14.05 37.76
C SER A 25 -18.86 -14.57 37.83
N ARG A 26 -17.94 -13.64 37.51
CA ARG A 26 -16.48 -13.52 37.75
C ARG A 26 -15.55 -14.12 36.66
N LEU A 27 -14.75 -13.37 35.88
CA LEU A 27 -13.67 -12.36 36.09
C LEU A 27 -12.42 -12.87 36.84
N GLN A 28 -11.27 -12.75 36.14
CA GLN A 28 -9.85 -12.72 36.60
C GLN A 28 -9.33 -14.02 37.26
N GLU A 29 -8.10 -14.53 37.09
CA GLU A 29 -6.79 -13.92 36.81
C GLU A 29 -5.71 -15.04 36.67
N CYS A 30 -4.49 -14.65 36.23
CA CYS A 30 -3.17 -15.26 36.51
C CYS A 30 -2.52 -16.34 35.61
N PHE A 31 -1.35 -15.94 35.07
CA PHE A 31 -0.17 -16.74 34.70
C PHE A 31 0.32 -17.66 35.86
N PRO A 32 1.14 -18.69 35.57
CA PRO A 32 2.58 -18.56 35.89
C PRO A 32 3.55 -19.19 34.88
N CYS A 33 4.82 -18.76 35.04
CA CYS A 33 6.03 -19.12 34.30
C CYS A 33 6.68 -20.47 34.72
N THR A 34 7.74 -20.81 33.97
CA THR A 34 9.01 -21.50 34.34
C THR A 34 9.07 -23.03 34.49
N ASN A 35 9.86 -23.67 33.61
CA ASN A 35 11.15 -24.39 33.86
C ASN A 35 11.41 -25.45 32.76
N SER A 36 12.41 -25.26 31.90
CA SER A 36 13.81 -25.75 32.01
C SER A 36 13.95 -27.28 31.97
N TRP A 37 14.52 -27.81 30.88
CA TRP A 37 15.22 -29.10 30.90
C TRP A 37 16.52 -29.00 30.08
N PHE A 38 17.62 -29.22 30.80
CA PHE A 38 18.96 -29.52 30.33
C PHE A 38 19.01 -30.95 29.79
N VAL A 39 19.74 -31.18 28.69
CA VAL A 39 20.48 -32.44 28.45
C VAL A 39 21.81 -32.10 27.77
N ARG A 40 22.91 -32.44 28.45
CA ARG A 40 24.27 -32.60 27.90
C ARG A 40 24.37 -33.95 27.19
N THR A 41 25.21 -34.04 26.16
CA THR A 41 26.09 -35.21 25.94
C THR A 41 27.35 -34.78 25.20
N ASP A 42 28.43 -35.50 25.52
CA ASP A 42 29.83 -35.16 25.36
C ASP A 42 30.44 -35.50 23.99
N GLU A 43 31.70 -35.06 23.86
CA GLU A 43 32.74 -35.33 22.87
C GLU A 43 32.76 -36.73 22.24
N LEU A 44 33.23 -36.79 20.99
CA LEU A 44 34.15 -37.85 20.52
C LEU A 44 34.94 -37.37 19.30
N ASP A 45 36.25 -37.26 19.49
CA ASP A 45 37.30 -37.12 18.48
C ASP A 45 37.38 -38.35 17.57
N LEU A 46 37.64 -38.13 16.27
CA LEU A 46 38.29 -39.11 15.40
C LEU A 46 39.11 -38.39 14.32
N GLU A 47 40.43 -38.43 14.48
CA GLU A 47 41.43 -38.28 13.42
C GLU A 47 41.22 -39.38 12.34
N ASN A 48 41.36 -39.07 11.04
CA ASN A 48 42.56 -39.41 10.25
C ASN A 48 42.40 -39.22 8.73
N GLN A 49 43.53 -38.87 8.11
CA GLN A 49 43.96 -39.16 6.72
C GLN A 49 43.54 -38.25 5.54
N ASN A 50 44.42 -37.29 5.28
CA ASN A 50 44.78 -36.70 3.98
C ASN A 50 45.54 -37.75 3.10
N PRO A 51 45.71 -37.60 1.76
CA PRO A 51 46.22 -36.37 1.13
C PRO A 51 45.72 -35.98 -0.28
N GLY A 52 45.71 -34.66 -0.51
CA GLY A 52 46.43 -34.06 -1.64
C GLY A 52 45.61 -33.53 -2.81
N VAL A 53 45.29 -32.23 -2.80
CA VAL A 53 45.61 -31.27 -3.89
C VAL A 53 45.69 -29.87 -3.26
N THR A 54 46.80 -29.19 -3.48
CA THR A 54 47.15 -27.86 -2.96
C THR A 54 46.36 -26.74 -3.65
N GLY A 55 45.62 -25.95 -2.88
CA GLY A 55 45.08 -24.65 -3.26
C GLY A 55 45.12 -23.70 -2.07
N ALA A 56 45.81 -22.57 -2.21
CA ALA A 56 45.94 -21.55 -1.16
C ALA A 56 44.57 -20.93 -0.80
N PRO A 57 44.25 -20.70 0.49
CA PRO A 57 42.99 -20.06 0.86
C PRO A 57 43.12 -18.55 0.77
N VAL A 58 42.20 -17.91 0.03
CA VAL A 58 41.93 -16.47 0.14
C VAL A 58 41.15 -16.29 1.44
N SER A 59 41.70 -15.48 2.35
CA SER A 59 41.13 -15.19 3.65
C SER A 59 39.81 -14.41 3.55
N ASN A 60 38.73 -15.02 4.02
CA ASN A 60 37.47 -14.33 4.34
C ASN A 60 37.67 -13.55 5.64
N CYS A 61 37.79 -12.23 5.53
CA CYS A 61 37.77 -11.33 6.69
C CYS A 61 36.31 -11.07 7.09
N SER A 62 35.95 -11.45 8.32
CA SER A 62 34.62 -11.28 8.91
C SER A 62 34.38 -9.82 9.31
N ILE A 63 33.13 -9.37 9.14
CA ILE A 63 32.58 -8.01 9.38
C ILE A 63 32.79 -7.47 10.82
N HIS A 64 33.42 -8.22 11.72
CA HIS A 64 33.65 -7.77 13.09
C HIS A 64 34.82 -6.78 13.25
N GLU A 65 35.76 -6.70 12.29
CA GLU A 65 36.97 -5.87 12.40
C GLU A 65 36.85 -4.43 11.86
N MET A 66 35.79 -4.10 11.09
CA MET A 66 35.64 -2.75 10.51
C MET A 66 34.88 -1.75 11.42
N ARG A 67 34.38 -2.18 12.57
CA ARG A 67 33.57 -1.32 13.46
C ARG A 67 34.38 -0.45 14.44
N ASN A 68 35.72 -0.56 14.43
CA ASN A 68 36.59 0.06 15.45
C ASN A 68 37.53 1.17 14.93
N LYS A 69 37.25 1.79 13.78
CA LYS A 69 38.00 2.96 13.33
C LYS A 69 37.06 4.15 13.16
N GLY A 70 36.84 4.87 14.27
CA GLY A 70 36.06 6.09 14.32
C GLY A 70 36.63 7.17 13.40
N LEU A 71 35.98 7.39 12.27
CA LEU A 71 36.20 8.52 11.38
C LEU A 71 34.90 9.30 11.21
N ASN A 72 35.04 10.62 11.32
CA ASN A 72 33.99 11.63 11.44
C ASN A 72 33.04 11.64 10.21
N LEU A 73 31.73 11.60 10.48
CA LEU A 73 30.67 11.74 9.48
C LEU A 73 30.20 13.20 9.46
N ASN A 74 30.84 14.03 8.65
CA ASN A 74 30.26 15.26 8.08
C ASN A 74 31.10 15.58 6.84
N GLU A 75 30.43 15.79 5.70
CA GLU A 75 30.99 15.91 4.33
C GLU A 75 31.19 14.58 3.55
N ALA A 76 30.11 13.83 3.32
CA ALA A 76 30.07 12.79 2.28
C ALA A 76 28.68 12.59 1.65
N SER A 77 27.86 13.65 1.59
CA SER A 77 26.47 13.58 1.14
C SER A 77 26.23 14.36 -0.15
N THR A 78 27.07 14.18 -1.19
CA THR A 78 26.79 14.59 -2.57
C THR A 78 27.91 14.11 -3.51
N SER A 79 28.18 12.80 -3.58
CA SER A 79 28.93 12.15 -4.68
C SER A 79 29.32 10.72 -4.29
N ASN A 80 28.44 9.74 -4.51
CA ASN A 80 28.84 8.32 -4.45
C ASN A 80 27.89 7.41 -5.26
N CYS A 81 27.55 7.82 -6.48
CA CYS A 81 26.98 6.91 -7.50
C CYS A 81 27.93 6.73 -8.70
N HIS A 82 29.07 7.41 -8.73
CA HIS A 82 30.06 7.28 -9.79
C HIS A 82 31.42 7.04 -9.14
N LEU A 83 31.79 5.76 -8.97
CA LEU A 83 33.16 5.22 -9.00
C LEU A 83 33.16 3.75 -8.52
N ARG A 84 32.80 2.85 -9.44
CA ARG A 84 33.43 1.52 -9.54
C ARG A 84 33.77 1.26 -11.00
N GLN A 85 34.70 2.06 -11.53
CA GLN A 85 35.53 1.64 -12.65
C GLN A 85 36.92 1.35 -12.08
N SER A 86 37.10 0.12 -11.60
CA SER A 86 38.42 -0.51 -11.57
C SER A 86 38.30 -1.80 -12.38
N SER A 87 38.13 -1.67 -13.68
CA SER A 87 38.36 -2.77 -14.61
C SER A 87 39.83 -2.73 -15.01
N GLN A 88 40.56 -3.79 -14.65
CA GLN A 88 41.67 -4.26 -15.49
C GLN A 88 41.19 -4.25 -16.96
N GLU A 89 42.03 -3.77 -17.86
CA GLU A 89 41.74 -3.73 -19.30
C GLU A 89 41.31 -5.13 -19.80
N GLY A 90 40.03 -5.28 -20.15
CA GLY A 90 39.51 -6.53 -20.70
C GLY A 90 38.03 -6.81 -20.45
N ILE A 91 37.17 -6.24 -21.32
CA ILE A 91 35.82 -6.72 -21.71
C ILE A 91 34.66 -6.41 -20.72
N PRO A 92 33.71 -5.50 -21.07
CA PRO A 92 32.52 -5.24 -20.25
C PRO A 92 31.48 -6.36 -20.39
N GLN A 93 30.97 -6.90 -19.28
CA GLN A 93 29.83 -7.84 -19.21
C GLN A 93 28.48 -7.09 -19.17
N ILE A 94 27.36 -7.75 -19.56
CA ILE A 94 26.00 -7.27 -19.20
C ILE A 94 25.88 -7.46 -17.68
N SER A 95 25.55 -6.41 -16.93
CA SER A 95 25.33 -6.48 -15.49
C SER A 95 23.83 -6.40 -15.18
N ASP A 96 23.33 -7.33 -14.37
CA ASP A 96 21.99 -7.24 -13.77
C ASP A 96 21.97 -5.98 -12.89
N ALA A 97 21.32 -4.91 -13.36
CA ALA A 97 21.46 -3.58 -12.76
C ALA A 97 20.16 -2.79 -12.78
N ILE A 98 20.02 -1.92 -11.79
CA ILE A 98 18.89 -0.99 -11.66
C ILE A 98 19.31 0.39 -12.15
N HIS A 99 18.56 0.92 -13.10
CA HIS A 99 18.72 2.27 -13.65
C HIS A 99 17.59 3.17 -13.16
N ILE A 100 17.93 4.26 -12.47
CA ILE A 100 16.95 5.23 -11.99
C ILE A 100 16.56 6.14 -13.17
N PHE A 101 15.30 6.09 -13.58
CA PHE A 101 14.74 7.04 -14.55
C PHE A 101 14.32 8.35 -13.86
N TYR A 102 13.77 8.25 -12.65
CA TYR A 102 13.36 9.42 -11.89
C TYR A 102 13.36 9.12 -10.38
N GLU A 103 13.94 10.02 -9.60
CA GLU A 103 13.89 10.02 -8.14
C GLU A 103 13.27 11.34 -7.67
N PRO A 104 12.23 11.31 -6.83
CA PRO A 104 11.62 12.52 -6.30
C PRO A 104 12.54 13.22 -5.30
N GLU A 105 12.53 14.55 -5.30
CA GLU A 105 13.32 15.37 -4.37
C GLU A 105 12.44 16.06 -3.31
N PRO A 106 12.80 16.02 -2.01
CA PRO A 106 13.86 15.18 -1.43
C PRO A 106 13.54 13.68 -1.52
N ARG A 107 14.59 12.84 -1.52
CA ARG A 107 14.52 11.37 -1.66
C ARG A 107 13.49 10.67 -0.74
N ASP A 108 13.20 11.25 0.42
CA ASP A 108 12.23 10.71 1.39
C ASP A 108 10.76 11.01 1.02
N ASN A 109 10.51 11.79 -0.04
CA ASN A 109 9.17 12.09 -0.55
C ASN A 109 8.59 10.96 -1.41
N ALA A 110 9.36 9.93 -1.72
CA ALA A 110 8.87 8.82 -2.54
C ALA A 110 7.74 8.06 -1.84
N SER A 111 6.55 8.12 -2.43
CA SER A 111 5.33 7.51 -1.91
C SER A 111 5.15 6.06 -2.39
N LEU A 112 5.80 5.69 -3.50
CA LEU A 112 5.80 4.36 -4.14
C LEU A 112 7.00 4.21 -5.09
N ASP A 113 7.37 2.96 -5.40
CA ASP A 113 8.35 2.63 -6.43
C ASP A 113 7.69 1.92 -7.63
N VAL A 114 8.13 2.24 -8.85
CA VAL A 114 7.72 1.55 -10.08
C VAL A 114 8.96 0.97 -10.76
N PHE A 115 8.96 -0.34 -10.97
CA PHE A 115 10.06 -1.07 -11.62
C PHE A 115 9.63 -1.55 -13.01
N PHE A 116 10.42 -1.22 -14.02
CA PHE A 116 10.21 -1.58 -15.41
C PHE A 116 11.14 -2.72 -15.82
N PHE A 117 10.57 -3.83 -16.28
CA PHE A 117 11.26 -5.04 -16.74
C PHE A 117 11.09 -5.19 -18.26
N HIS A 118 12.16 -5.01 -19.03
CA HIS A 118 12.12 -4.98 -20.49
C HIS A 118 11.85 -6.36 -21.14
N GLY A 119 11.40 -6.33 -22.39
CA GLY A 119 11.17 -7.54 -23.18
C GLY A 119 12.44 -8.13 -23.79
N LEU A 120 12.24 -9.04 -24.74
CA LEU A 120 13.31 -9.54 -25.61
C LEU A 120 13.80 -8.42 -26.52
N GLU A 121 15.11 -8.36 -26.76
CA GLU A 121 15.66 -7.50 -27.80
C GLU A 121 15.93 -8.34 -29.07
N CYS A 122 15.45 -7.85 -30.21
CA CYS A 122 15.75 -8.40 -31.52
C CYS A 122 16.83 -7.54 -32.21
N GLU A 123 17.98 -8.12 -32.53
CA GLU A 123 19.10 -7.42 -33.19
C GLU A 123 18.76 -6.87 -34.60
N PHE A 124 17.60 -7.21 -35.15
CA PHE A 124 17.15 -6.85 -36.51
C PHE A 124 17.00 -5.34 -36.77
N GLU A 125 17.06 -4.48 -35.75
CA GLU A 125 16.98 -3.01 -35.89
C GLU A 125 18.27 -2.26 -35.45
N GLY A 126 19.42 -2.94 -35.37
CA GLY A 126 20.67 -2.30 -34.93
C GLY A 126 20.67 -1.91 -33.44
N ALA A 127 19.75 -2.50 -32.67
CA ALA A 127 19.60 -2.27 -31.25
C ALA A 127 20.58 -3.14 -30.44
N ASN A 128 21.20 -2.54 -29.42
CA ASN A 128 22.12 -3.22 -28.52
C ASN A 128 21.33 -3.82 -27.36
N VAL A 129 21.51 -5.12 -27.06
CA VAL A 129 20.90 -5.80 -25.91
C VAL A 129 21.12 -5.03 -24.60
N ARG A 130 22.25 -4.31 -24.47
CA ARG A 130 22.55 -3.47 -23.31
C ARG A 130 21.58 -2.30 -23.12
N ASP A 131 20.97 -1.83 -24.20
CA ASP A 131 20.05 -0.70 -24.19
C ASP A 131 18.59 -1.14 -24.07
N ALA A 132 18.30 -2.45 -23.96
CA ALA A 132 16.94 -2.99 -23.88
C ALA A 132 16.10 -2.36 -22.76
N HIS A 133 16.75 -2.09 -21.61
CA HIS A 133 16.18 -1.40 -20.46
C HIS A 133 15.73 0.05 -20.75
N VAL A 134 16.11 0.62 -21.89
CA VAL A 134 15.69 1.95 -22.37
C VAL A 134 14.88 1.83 -23.67
N SER A 135 15.34 1.04 -24.64
CA SER A 135 14.75 0.91 -25.97
C SER A 135 13.33 0.36 -25.93
N SER A 136 13.01 -0.57 -25.01
CA SER A 136 11.67 -1.11 -24.82
C SER A 136 10.65 -0.01 -24.50
N TRP A 137 11.08 1.06 -23.83
CA TRP A 137 10.20 2.09 -23.28
C TRP A 137 10.20 3.40 -24.07
N LYS A 138 10.65 3.39 -25.33
CA LYS A 138 10.55 4.56 -26.21
C LYS A 138 9.13 4.72 -26.74
N SER A 139 8.57 5.93 -26.67
CA SER A 139 7.24 6.23 -27.23
C SER A 139 7.24 6.14 -28.76
N ARG A 140 6.05 5.97 -29.36
CA ARG A 140 5.87 6.04 -30.82
C ARG A 140 5.50 7.45 -31.32
N GLY A 141 5.41 8.42 -30.43
CA GLY A 141 5.24 9.82 -30.81
C GLY A 141 6.45 10.36 -31.56
N GLU A 142 6.32 11.54 -32.17
CA GLU A 142 7.36 12.16 -33.01
C GLU A 142 8.69 12.32 -32.26
N ALA A 143 8.64 12.61 -30.97
CA ALA A 143 9.81 12.84 -30.13
C ALA A 143 10.52 11.55 -29.63
N LYS A 144 9.91 10.36 -29.81
CA LYS A 144 10.46 9.04 -29.38
C LYS A 144 11.07 9.02 -27.98
N GLU A 145 10.39 9.66 -27.05
CA GLU A 145 10.84 9.87 -25.66
C GLU A 145 10.85 8.58 -24.86
N ILE A 146 11.70 8.49 -23.84
CA ILE A 146 11.62 7.45 -22.82
C ILE A 146 10.41 7.79 -21.94
N TRP A 147 9.24 7.25 -22.29
CA TRP A 147 7.98 7.72 -21.74
C TRP A 147 7.85 7.48 -20.23
N PRO A 148 8.38 6.39 -19.61
CA PRO A 148 8.32 6.26 -18.16
C PRO A 148 9.17 7.32 -17.46
N GLN A 149 10.28 7.74 -18.08
CA GLN A 149 11.15 8.78 -17.54
C GLN A 149 10.54 10.17 -17.67
N LYS A 150 9.81 10.45 -18.75
CA LYS A 150 9.27 11.80 -19.00
C LYS A 150 7.84 11.98 -18.51
N TRP A 151 6.94 11.04 -18.79
CA TRP A 151 5.50 11.23 -18.59
C TRP A 151 5.03 10.85 -17.19
N LEU A 152 5.60 9.80 -16.59
CA LEU A 152 5.18 9.37 -15.26
C LEU A 152 5.56 10.35 -14.15
N PRO A 153 6.73 11.03 -14.14
CA PRO A 153 7.01 12.03 -13.11
C PRO A 153 6.05 13.23 -13.14
N GLU A 154 5.53 13.58 -14.32
CA GLU A 154 4.52 14.63 -14.45
C GLU A 154 3.19 14.23 -13.79
N ASP A 155 2.79 12.96 -13.93
CA ASP A 155 1.52 12.45 -13.38
C ASP A 155 1.66 11.95 -11.92
N PHE A 156 2.87 11.50 -11.54
CA PHE A 156 3.22 10.91 -10.25
C PHE A 156 4.56 11.47 -9.75
N PRO A 157 4.64 12.75 -9.37
CA PRO A 157 5.89 13.39 -8.94
C PRO A 157 6.48 12.83 -7.64
N GLN A 158 5.73 11.98 -6.93
CA GLN A 158 6.19 11.29 -5.73
C GLN A 158 6.45 9.79 -5.98
N ALA A 159 6.40 9.32 -7.22
CA ALA A 159 6.77 7.94 -7.56
C ALA A 159 8.23 7.91 -7.98
N ARG A 160 9.01 6.98 -7.42
CA ARG A 160 10.33 6.68 -7.96
C ARG A 160 10.20 5.69 -9.12
N ILE A 161 10.86 5.96 -10.23
CA ILE A 161 10.74 5.17 -11.45
C ILE A 161 12.10 4.61 -11.81
N MET A 162 12.17 3.29 -11.95
CA MET A 162 13.38 2.55 -12.22
C MET A 162 13.17 1.58 -13.38
N SER A 163 14.20 1.36 -14.18
CA SER A 163 14.25 0.35 -15.21
C SER A 163 15.35 -0.66 -14.89
N ILE A 164 15.08 -1.92 -15.13
CA ILE A 164 15.96 -3.02 -14.77
C ILE A 164 16.59 -3.57 -16.05
N CYS A 165 17.90 -3.78 -16.04
CA CYS A 165 18.66 -4.39 -17.11
C CYS A 165 19.03 -5.83 -16.76
N TYR A 166 18.84 -6.77 -17.68
CA TYR A 166 19.27 -8.17 -17.58
C TYR A 166 19.47 -8.78 -18.98
N ASP A 167 20.15 -9.92 -19.07
CA ASP A 167 20.35 -10.61 -20.33
C ASP A 167 19.03 -11.17 -20.90
N CYS A 168 18.59 -10.61 -22.02
CA CYS A 168 17.38 -10.99 -22.74
C CYS A 168 17.68 -11.42 -24.19
N CYS A 169 18.94 -11.77 -24.48
CA CYS A 169 19.39 -12.04 -25.84
C CYS A 169 18.72 -13.29 -26.43
N MET A 170 18.21 -13.17 -27.66
CA MET A 170 17.57 -14.27 -28.38
C MET A 170 18.57 -15.25 -29.00
N THR A 171 19.84 -14.86 -29.12
CA THR A 171 20.92 -15.69 -29.66
C THR A 171 21.96 -15.98 -28.58
N GLN A 172 22.54 -17.18 -28.61
CA GLN A 172 23.62 -17.50 -27.69
C GLN A 172 24.98 -17.18 -28.32
N THR A 173 25.79 -16.41 -27.61
CA THR A 173 27.19 -16.13 -27.94
C THR A 173 28.08 -16.47 -26.74
N GLY A 174 29.41 -16.44 -26.88
CA GLY A 174 30.32 -16.61 -25.73
C GLY A 174 30.15 -15.54 -24.64
N ARG A 175 29.45 -14.43 -24.94
CA ARG A 175 29.30 -13.26 -24.06
C ARG A 175 27.86 -13.01 -23.58
N GLN A 176 26.85 -13.60 -24.22
CA GLN A 176 25.42 -13.29 -24.00
C GLN A 176 24.54 -14.51 -24.32
N GLY A 177 23.29 -14.48 -23.86
CA GLY A 177 22.29 -15.51 -24.14
C GLY A 177 22.54 -16.82 -23.39
N ARG A 178 23.20 -16.79 -22.23
CA ARG A 178 23.41 -18.00 -21.40
C ARG A 178 22.13 -18.46 -20.72
N PHE A 179 21.16 -17.55 -20.54
CA PHE A 179 19.85 -17.77 -19.93
C PHE A 179 19.89 -18.59 -18.64
N ASP A 180 19.99 -17.91 -17.51
CA ASP A 180 19.75 -18.49 -16.20
C ASP A 180 18.77 -17.61 -15.44
N LEU A 181 17.51 -18.00 -15.46
CA LEU A 181 16.42 -17.21 -14.89
C LEU A 181 16.51 -17.13 -13.36
N TYR A 182 17.07 -18.16 -12.71
CA TYR A 182 17.25 -18.20 -11.27
C TYR A 182 18.37 -17.26 -10.83
N LEU A 183 19.51 -17.27 -11.54
CA LEU A 183 20.62 -16.36 -11.27
C LEU A 183 20.22 -14.90 -11.50
N ILE A 184 19.50 -14.61 -12.59
CA ILE A 184 18.96 -13.27 -12.86
C ILE A 184 18.07 -12.84 -11.70
N ALA A 185 17.15 -13.70 -11.24
CA ALA A 185 16.25 -13.37 -10.14
C ALA A 185 16.99 -13.19 -8.80
N GLU A 186 18.00 -13.99 -8.51
CA GLU A 186 18.84 -13.85 -7.30
C GLU A 186 19.56 -12.50 -7.26
N ASN A 187 20.23 -12.13 -8.35
CA ASN A 187 20.96 -10.87 -8.46
C ASN A 187 20.00 -9.68 -8.36
N LEU A 188 18.88 -9.72 -9.08
CA LEU A 188 17.90 -8.64 -9.08
C LEU A 188 17.19 -8.47 -7.73
N LEU A 189 16.92 -9.56 -6.99
CA LEU A 189 16.36 -9.45 -5.64
C LEU A 189 17.32 -8.71 -4.69
N GLN A 190 18.62 -8.96 -4.80
CA GLN A 190 19.64 -8.24 -4.00
C GLN A 190 19.70 -6.76 -4.39
N GLU A 191 19.78 -6.46 -5.69
CA GLU A 191 19.82 -5.09 -6.20
C GLU A 191 18.55 -4.30 -5.80
N ILE A 192 17.35 -4.91 -5.92
CA ILE A 192 16.09 -4.27 -5.51
C ILE A 192 16.09 -4.00 -4.00
N THR A 193 16.60 -4.93 -3.21
CA THR A 193 16.70 -4.77 -1.74
C THR A 193 17.61 -3.61 -1.39
N TRP A 194 18.81 -3.53 -1.98
CA TRP A 194 19.75 -2.42 -1.76
C TRP A 194 19.21 -1.08 -2.25
N ALA A 195 18.60 -1.03 -3.43
CA ALA A 195 17.98 0.18 -3.96
C ALA A 195 16.84 0.72 -3.06
N ARG A 196 16.29 -0.12 -2.19
CA ARG A 196 15.17 0.16 -1.30
C ARG A 196 15.54 0.19 0.19
N GLU A 197 16.82 0.19 0.52
CA GLU A 197 17.28 0.29 1.90
C GLU A 197 16.64 1.49 2.61
N GLY A 198 16.13 1.26 3.83
CA GLY A 198 15.45 2.29 4.64
C GLY A 198 14.01 2.62 4.24
N ARG A 199 13.45 2.01 3.19
CA ARG A 199 12.06 2.31 2.73
C ARG A 199 10.98 1.41 3.32
N GLY A 200 11.35 0.36 4.05
CA GLY A 200 10.41 -0.59 4.63
C GLY A 200 9.42 -1.17 3.60
N CYS A 201 8.17 -1.37 4.02
CA CYS A 201 7.10 -1.92 3.17
C CYS A 201 6.45 -0.88 2.24
N SER A 202 7.19 0.13 1.76
CA SER A 202 6.65 1.12 0.82
C SER A 202 6.12 0.43 -0.45
N PRO A 203 4.97 0.83 -1.01
CA PRO A 203 4.34 0.10 -2.09
C PRO A 203 5.20 0.05 -3.36
N MET A 204 5.16 -1.08 -4.06
CA MET A 204 5.84 -1.32 -5.33
C MET A 204 4.85 -1.74 -6.42
N VAL A 205 5.09 -1.23 -7.63
CA VAL A 205 4.43 -1.68 -8.86
C VAL A 205 5.49 -2.25 -9.78
N LEU A 206 5.30 -3.50 -10.22
CA LEU A 206 6.18 -4.16 -11.17
C LEU A 206 5.51 -4.14 -12.55
N VAL A 207 6.20 -3.57 -13.54
CA VAL A 207 5.72 -3.41 -14.91
C VAL A 207 6.63 -4.21 -15.83
N GLY A 208 6.11 -5.25 -16.47
CA GLY A 208 6.91 -6.12 -17.34
C GLY A 208 6.37 -6.18 -18.75
N HIS A 209 7.26 -6.10 -19.73
CA HIS A 209 6.95 -6.35 -21.13
C HIS A 209 7.51 -7.70 -21.56
N GLY A 210 6.70 -8.52 -22.24
CA GLY A 210 7.14 -9.80 -22.80
C GLY A 210 7.85 -10.65 -21.74
N PHE A 211 9.12 -10.97 -22.00
CA PHE A 211 9.99 -11.72 -21.08
C PHE A 211 10.15 -11.07 -19.70
N GLY A 212 10.09 -9.74 -19.58
CA GLY A 212 10.15 -9.08 -18.27
C GLY A 212 9.04 -9.50 -17.32
N GLY A 213 7.85 -9.84 -17.85
CA GLY A 213 6.79 -10.40 -17.02
C GLY A 213 7.08 -11.82 -16.50
N ILE A 214 7.92 -12.57 -17.19
CA ILE A 214 8.42 -13.86 -16.71
C ILE A 214 9.43 -13.65 -15.58
N VAL A 215 10.37 -12.71 -15.75
CA VAL A 215 11.35 -12.34 -14.71
C VAL A 215 10.63 -11.93 -13.41
N MET A 216 9.60 -11.07 -13.52
CA MET A 216 8.78 -10.66 -12.35
C MET A 216 8.17 -11.86 -11.60
N LYS A 217 7.68 -12.88 -12.32
CA LYS A 217 7.14 -14.10 -11.69
C LYS A 217 8.23 -14.87 -10.97
N THR A 218 9.41 -15.01 -11.58
CA THR A 218 10.54 -15.72 -10.97
C THR A 218 11.00 -15.04 -9.69
N LEU A 219 11.13 -13.71 -9.67
CA LEU A 219 11.45 -12.94 -8.46
C LEU A 219 10.49 -13.28 -7.31
N CYS A 220 9.18 -13.29 -7.59
CA CYS A 220 8.18 -13.56 -6.57
C CYS A 220 8.24 -15.00 -6.04
N ILE A 221 8.47 -15.98 -6.92
CA ILE A 221 8.60 -17.38 -6.52
C ILE A 221 9.87 -17.62 -5.71
N GLN A 222 10.99 -17.05 -6.12
CA GLN A 222 12.26 -17.20 -5.41
C GLN A 222 12.25 -16.49 -4.05
N ALA A 223 11.67 -15.29 -3.97
CA ALA A 223 11.43 -14.63 -2.69
C ALA A 223 10.54 -15.49 -1.78
N GLN A 224 9.48 -16.10 -2.32
CA GLN A 224 8.57 -16.96 -1.54
C GLN A 224 9.24 -18.26 -1.06
N MET A 225 10.23 -18.77 -1.79
CA MET A 225 11.02 -19.96 -1.40
C MET A 225 12.08 -19.63 -0.36
N SER A 226 12.43 -18.35 -0.17
CA SER A 226 13.45 -17.88 0.76
C SER A 226 12.92 -17.78 2.20
N VAL A 227 12.47 -18.91 2.75
CA VAL A 227 11.81 -18.98 4.06
C VAL A 227 12.71 -18.42 5.18
N GLY A 228 12.16 -17.49 5.98
CA GLY A 228 12.86 -16.86 7.10
C GLY A 228 13.75 -15.68 6.71
N ASN A 229 13.83 -15.34 5.42
CA ASN A 229 14.51 -14.13 4.96
C ASN A 229 13.56 -12.92 5.02
N LYS A 230 13.81 -12.04 6.00
CA LYS A 230 12.98 -10.84 6.25
C LYS A 230 12.96 -9.88 5.06
N ASP A 231 14.04 -9.78 4.29
CA ASP A 231 14.10 -8.88 3.14
C ASP A 231 13.20 -9.40 2.00
N MET A 232 13.14 -10.72 1.84
CA MET A 232 12.26 -11.38 0.84
C MET A 232 10.79 -11.31 1.23
N ASP A 233 10.49 -11.48 2.53
CA ASP A 233 9.14 -11.25 3.06
C ASP A 233 8.72 -9.78 2.83
N MET A 234 9.60 -8.83 3.16
CA MET A 234 9.37 -7.40 2.95
C MET A 234 9.20 -7.06 1.46
N PHE A 235 9.96 -7.69 0.56
CA PHE A 235 9.80 -7.55 -0.89
C PHE A 235 8.39 -7.97 -1.31
N LEU A 236 7.93 -9.17 -0.93
CA LEU A 236 6.61 -9.68 -1.31
C LEU A 236 5.46 -8.84 -0.74
N GLU A 237 5.61 -8.36 0.51
CA GLU A 237 4.65 -7.46 1.15
C GLU A 237 4.60 -6.07 0.47
N SER A 238 5.76 -5.58 0.03
CA SER A 238 5.89 -4.30 -0.67
C SER A 238 5.27 -4.35 -2.07
N VAL A 239 5.31 -5.49 -2.77
CA VAL A 239 4.63 -5.62 -4.07
C VAL A 239 3.12 -5.47 -3.89
N ARG A 240 2.54 -4.48 -4.57
CA ARG A 240 1.09 -4.23 -4.59
C ARG A 240 0.48 -4.37 -5.98
N GLY A 241 1.28 -4.20 -7.03
CA GLY A 241 0.80 -4.17 -8.41
C GLY A 241 1.67 -4.93 -9.39
N PHE A 242 1.03 -5.62 -10.33
CA PHE A 242 1.66 -6.17 -11.53
C PHE A 242 0.96 -5.61 -12.77
N PHE A 243 1.75 -5.11 -13.72
CA PHE A 243 1.28 -4.72 -15.02
C PHE A 243 2.03 -5.49 -16.11
N PHE A 244 1.33 -6.35 -16.85
CA PHE A 244 1.91 -7.20 -17.89
C PHE A 244 1.57 -6.69 -19.29
N TYR A 245 2.58 -6.19 -20.01
CA TYR A 245 2.50 -5.90 -21.43
C TYR A 245 2.88 -7.14 -22.26
N ALA A 246 1.91 -7.77 -22.90
CA ALA A 246 2.07 -8.91 -23.80
C ALA A 246 2.97 -10.03 -23.26
N THR A 247 2.92 -10.31 -21.96
CA THR A 247 3.74 -11.38 -21.36
C THR A 247 3.25 -12.75 -21.82
N PRO A 248 4.10 -13.60 -22.42
CA PRO A 248 3.69 -14.94 -22.88
C PRO A 248 3.65 -15.94 -21.72
N HIS A 249 2.64 -15.84 -20.85
CA HIS A 249 2.55 -16.67 -19.64
C HIS A 249 2.43 -18.18 -19.91
N LEU A 250 1.91 -18.57 -21.08
CA LEU A 250 1.83 -19.95 -21.54
C LEU A 250 2.77 -20.24 -22.73
N GLY A 251 3.68 -19.30 -23.02
CA GLY A 251 4.61 -19.36 -24.14
C GLY A 251 4.10 -18.70 -25.43
N ILE A 252 4.97 -18.69 -26.43
CA ILE A 252 4.80 -18.01 -27.72
C ILE A 252 4.55 -19.05 -28.81
N GLN A 253 3.60 -18.77 -29.71
CA GLN A 253 3.35 -19.59 -30.90
C GLN A 253 4.11 -19.03 -32.11
N GLY A 254 4.61 -19.92 -32.98
CA GLY A 254 5.07 -19.51 -34.32
C GLY A 254 6.47 -18.90 -34.39
N MET A 255 7.21 -18.82 -33.28
CA MET A 255 8.60 -18.35 -33.29
C MET A 255 9.51 -19.40 -33.96
N LYS A 256 9.81 -19.21 -35.25
CA LYS A 256 10.83 -19.97 -35.99
C LYS A 256 12.11 -19.13 -36.06
N PRO A 257 13.28 -19.65 -35.63
CA PRO A 257 14.50 -18.86 -35.63
C PRO A 257 14.90 -18.51 -37.06
N ALA A 258 15.26 -17.24 -37.28
CA ALA A 258 15.89 -16.79 -38.52
C ALA A 258 17.40 -17.13 -38.57
N ALA A 259 17.98 -17.69 -37.50
CA ALA A 259 19.44 -17.89 -37.37
C ALA A 259 19.82 -19.28 -36.82
N ALA A 260 21.00 -19.77 -37.21
CA ALA A 260 21.57 -21.06 -36.80
C ALA A 260 21.96 -21.17 -35.30
N ASN A 261 21.96 -20.05 -34.56
CA ASN A 261 22.44 -19.94 -33.18
C ASN A 261 21.32 -19.51 -32.21
N GLU A 262 20.18 -20.19 -32.25
CA GLU A 262 19.06 -19.94 -31.34
C GLU A 262 19.48 -20.12 -29.87
N GLY A 263 19.22 -19.10 -29.05
CA GLY A 263 19.53 -19.12 -27.63
C GLY A 263 18.56 -19.95 -26.78
N PRO A 264 19.00 -20.43 -25.61
CA PRO A 264 18.19 -21.20 -24.66
C PRO A 264 16.90 -20.48 -24.22
N LEU A 265 16.95 -19.15 -24.08
CA LEU A 265 15.80 -18.31 -23.74
C LEU A 265 14.62 -18.50 -24.72
N VAL A 266 14.91 -18.50 -26.02
CA VAL A 266 13.89 -18.63 -27.07
C VAL A 266 13.20 -20.00 -26.99
N LYS A 267 13.98 -21.06 -26.74
CA LYS A 267 13.44 -22.42 -26.58
C LYS A 267 12.51 -22.51 -25.38
N TRP A 268 12.91 -21.90 -24.26
CA TRP A 268 12.15 -21.87 -23.02
C TRP A 268 10.81 -21.14 -23.15
N MET A 269 10.74 -20.08 -23.97
CA MET A 269 9.50 -19.31 -24.18
C MET A 269 8.49 -19.96 -25.12
N ARG A 270 8.77 -21.14 -25.70
CA ARG A 270 7.82 -21.82 -26.59
C ARG A 270 6.63 -22.38 -25.79
N ILE A 271 5.47 -22.48 -26.44
CA ILE A 271 4.32 -23.18 -25.84
C ILE A 271 4.72 -24.63 -25.51
N LEU A 272 4.18 -25.15 -24.41
CA LEU A 272 4.39 -26.50 -23.88
C LEU A 272 5.76 -26.72 -23.21
N ASP A 273 6.55 -25.66 -22.98
CA ASP A 273 7.70 -25.77 -22.11
C ASP A 273 7.27 -26.07 -20.66
N SER A 274 7.83 -27.12 -20.08
CA SER A 274 7.42 -27.59 -18.76
C SER A 274 7.86 -26.66 -17.64
N GLU A 275 9.01 -26.00 -17.78
CA GLU A 275 9.54 -25.09 -16.75
C GLU A 275 8.76 -23.76 -16.76
N ALA A 276 8.45 -23.24 -17.95
CA ALA A 276 7.56 -22.08 -18.09
C ALA A 276 6.15 -22.36 -17.51
N ALA A 277 5.60 -23.55 -17.79
CA ALA A 277 4.30 -23.96 -17.24
C ALA A 277 4.34 -24.08 -15.71
N ARG A 278 5.39 -24.69 -15.14
CA ARG A 278 5.59 -24.81 -13.68
C ARG A 278 5.70 -23.45 -13.00
N LEU A 279 6.49 -22.54 -13.56
CA LEU A 279 6.62 -21.17 -13.05
C LEU A 279 5.26 -20.46 -13.03
N ASN A 280 4.52 -20.54 -14.14
CA ASN A 280 3.22 -19.91 -14.24
C ASN A 280 2.21 -20.49 -13.24
N GLU A 281 2.20 -21.82 -13.06
CA GLU A 281 1.35 -22.49 -12.07
C GLU A 281 1.72 -22.08 -10.64
N ALA A 282 3.01 -22.07 -10.30
CA ALA A 282 3.50 -21.66 -8.98
C ALA A 282 3.08 -20.21 -8.66
N PHE A 283 3.28 -19.27 -9.60
CA PHE A 283 2.88 -17.88 -9.42
C PHE A 283 1.36 -17.74 -9.29
N THR A 284 0.59 -18.51 -10.05
CA THR A 284 -0.87 -18.54 -9.95
C THR A 284 -1.33 -19.02 -8.58
N LYS A 285 -0.71 -20.07 -8.03
CA LYS A 285 -1.00 -20.55 -6.67
C LYS A 285 -0.68 -19.49 -5.63
N LEU A 286 0.47 -18.83 -5.74
CA LEU A 286 0.89 -17.76 -4.83
C LEU A 286 -0.10 -16.59 -4.82
N TRP A 287 -0.51 -16.14 -6.01
CA TRP A 287 -1.50 -15.07 -6.16
C TRP A 287 -2.88 -15.47 -5.62
N ARG A 288 -3.36 -16.68 -5.94
CA ARG A 288 -4.68 -17.18 -5.51
C ARG A 288 -4.76 -17.49 -4.02
N ALA A 289 -3.64 -17.71 -3.35
CA ALA A 289 -3.60 -17.84 -1.89
C ALA A 289 -4.04 -16.57 -1.16
N ARG A 290 -4.11 -15.41 -1.85
CA ARG A 290 -4.52 -14.10 -1.31
C ARG A 290 -3.75 -13.68 -0.04
N ARG A 291 -2.53 -14.22 0.14
CA ARG A 291 -1.59 -13.84 1.22
C ARG A 291 -1.15 -12.39 1.09
N TYR A 292 -0.97 -11.93 -0.16
CA TYR A 292 -0.54 -10.58 -0.48
C TYR A 292 -1.66 -9.80 -1.19
N ARG A 293 -1.67 -8.48 -1.00
CA ARG A 293 -2.64 -7.56 -1.61
C ARG A 293 -2.23 -7.18 -3.04
N TRP A 294 -2.10 -8.17 -3.91
CA TRP A 294 -1.67 -7.98 -5.28
C TRP A 294 -2.84 -7.66 -6.21
N THR A 295 -2.74 -6.51 -6.89
CA THR A 295 -3.59 -6.17 -8.03
C THR A 295 -2.84 -6.48 -9.32
N ILE A 296 -3.47 -7.23 -10.23
CA ILE A 296 -2.85 -7.63 -11.50
C ILE A 296 -3.66 -7.07 -12.66
N PHE A 297 -2.96 -6.48 -13.63
CA PHE A 297 -3.52 -6.01 -14.88
C PHE A 297 -2.69 -6.54 -16.05
N GLY A 298 -3.34 -7.19 -17.00
CA GLY A 298 -2.72 -7.65 -18.24
C GLY A 298 -3.19 -6.87 -19.46
N LEU A 299 -2.29 -6.70 -20.42
CA LEU A 299 -2.57 -6.00 -21.66
C LEU A 299 -1.95 -6.79 -22.82
N GLY A 300 -2.79 -7.30 -23.73
CA GLY A 300 -2.39 -8.08 -24.89
C GLY A 300 -2.30 -7.28 -26.19
N GLU A 301 -1.54 -7.80 -27.13
CA GLU A 301 -1.45 -7.31 -28.51
C GLU A 301 -2.49 -7.96 -29.42
N ILE A 302 -2.83 -7.30 -30.53
CA ILE A 302 -3.73 -7.86 -31.56
C ILE A 302 -3.07 -8.04 -32.92
N GLU A 303 -1.96 -7.35 -33.19
CA GLU A 303 -1.24 -7.42 -34.46
C GLU A 303 -0.03 -8.35 -34.35
N SER A 304 0.33 -8.99 -35.47
CA SER A 304 1.55 -9.79 -35.57
C SER A 304 2.75 -8.90 -35.86
N THR A 305 3.90 -9.24 -35.28
CA THR A 305 5.14 -8.47 -35.47
C THR A 305 5.75 -8.71 -36.85
N PRO A 306 5.94 -7.66 -37.68
CA PRO A 306 6.59 -7.78 -38.98
C PRO A 306 8.05 -8.27 -38.85
N GLY A 307 8.54 -9.07 -39.79
CA GLY A 307 9.95 -9.49 -39.86
C GLY A 307 10.36 -10.65 -38.93
N ILE A 308 9.55 -11.03 -37.93
CA ILE A 308 9.82 -12.17 -37.03
C ILE A 308 8.75 -13.25 -37.23
N HIS A 309 8.54 -13.69 -38.48
CA HIS A 309 7.63 -14.79 -38.85
C HIS A 309 6.26 -14.83 -38.13
N GLY A 310 5.63 -13.66 -37.94
CA GLY A 310 4.32 -13.58 -37.31
C GLY A 310 4.34 -13.72 -35.78
N LEU A 311 5.48 -13.42 -35.13
CA LEU A 311 5.62 -13.34 -33.67
C LEU A 311 4.41 -12.60 -33.11
N ARG A 312 3.59 -13.38 -32.42
CA ARG A 312 2.39 -12.92 -31.74
C ARG A 312 2.21 -13.75 -30.49
N VAL A 313 2.01 -13.09 -29.36
CA VAL A 313 1.59 -13.76 -28.13
C VAL A 313 0.09 -14.00 -28.22
N PRO A 314 -0.38 -15.26 -28.23
CA PRO A 314 -1.81 -15.52 -28.25
C PRO A 314 -2.50 -14.87 -27.06
N GLU A 315 -3.74 -14.39 -27.24
CA GLU A 315 -4.52 -13.80 -26.14
C GLU A 315 -4.62 -14.76 -24.95
N ALA A 316 -4.84 -16.06 -25.22
CA ALA A 316 -4.88 -17.10 -24.21
C ALA A 316 -3.56 -17.24 -23.41
N SER A 317 -2.42 -16.89 -24.02
CA SER A 317 -1.11 -16.91 -23.36
C SER A 317 -0.82 -15.61 -22.61
N SER A 318 -1.30 -14.46 -23.10
CA SER A 318 -1.07 -13.16 -22.45
C SER A 318 -2.09 -12.80 -21.37
N ARG A 319 -3.25 -13.45 -21.34
CA ARG A 319 -4.28 -13.20 -20.34
C ARG A 319 -3.87 -13.73 -18.96
N PHE A 320 -3.81 -12.84 -17.98
CA PHE A 320 -3.54 -13.18 -16.59
C PHE A 320 -4.16 -12.15 -15.63
N GLY A 321 -4.63 -12.61 -14.48
CA GLY A 321 -5.27 -11.77 -13.47
C GLY A 321 -6.76 -11.54 -13.72
N ASP A 322 -7.36 -10.74 -12.82
CA ASP A 322 -8.79 -10.42 -12.85
C ASP A 322 -9.10 -9.32 -13.90
N ASN A 323 -8.10 -8.54 -14.31
CA ASN A 323 -8.23 -7.45 -15.28
C ASN A 323 -7.37 -7.71 -16.52
N TYR A 324 -7.97 -7.65 -17.70
CA TYR A 324 -7.25 -7.83 -18.96
C TYR A 324 -7.94 -7.13 -20.12
N ILE A 325 -7.15 -6.50 -20.99
CA ILE A 325 -7.61 -5.92 -22.25
C ILE A 325 -6.65 -6.28 -23.40
N THR A 326 -7.10 -6.07 -24.63
CA THR A 326 -6.23 -6.09 -25.81
C THR A 326 -6.15 -4.69 -26.41
N VAL A 327 -5.03 -4.36 -27.05
CA VAL A 327 -4.80 -3.07 -27.72
C VAL A 327 -4.20 -3.27 -29.11
N SER A 328 -4.42 -2.28 -29.98
CA SER A 328 -3.74 -2.20 -31.29
C SER A 328 -2.23 -1.99 -31.12
N GLY A 329 -1.48 -2.68 -31.95
CA GLY A 329 -0.03 -2.81 -31.90
C GLY A 329 0.44 -4.26 -31.98
N ASP A 330 1.66 -4.39 -32.49
CA ASP A 330 2.49 -5.59 -32.45
C ASP A 330 3.17 -5.78 -31.08
N HIS A 331 3.98 -6.85 -30.96
CA HIS A 331 4.61 -7.23 -29.70
C HIS A 331 5.52 -6.17 -29.09
N PHE A 332 6.19 -5.36 -29.90
CA PHE A 332 7.09 -4.32 -29.39
C PHE A 332 6.35 -3.01 -29.14
N SER A 333 5.35 -2.69 -29.96
CA SER A 333 4.61 -1.44 -29.83
C SER A 333 3.54 -1.46 -28.74
N VAL A 334 3.18 -2.64 -28.22
CA VAL A 334 2.21 -2.80 -27.13
C VAL A 334 2.60 -2.05 -25.85
N CYS A 335 3.91 -1.92 -25.55
CA CYS A 335 4.46 -1.17 -24.42
C CYS A 335 4.96 0.24 -24.79
N ARG A 336 4.73 0.68 -26.04
CA ARG A 336 5.17 1.97 -26.59
C ARG A 336 3.97 2.86 -26.94
N PRO A 337 3.36 3.54 -25.94
CA PRO A 337 2.27 4.48 -26.18
C PRO A 337 2.69 5.60 -27.13
N SER A 338 1.74 6.10 -27.93
CA SER A 338 1.94 7.29 -28.78
C SER A 338 1.95 8.57 -27.96
N ASP A 339 1.09 8.63 -26.95
CA ASP A 339 0.81 9.78 -26.11
C ASP A 339 0.13 9.35 -24.80
N LYS A 340 -0.06 10.29 -23.87
CA LYS A 340 -0.71 10.06 -22.56
C LYS A 340 -2.16 9.61 -22.67
N LYS A 341 -2.88 9.84 -23.76
CA LYS A 341 -4.30 9.41 -23.93
C LYS A 341 -4.41 7.96 -24.39
N SER A 342 -3.32 7.35 -24.84
CA SER A 342 -3.30 5.94 -25.24
C SER A 342 -3.76 5.02 -24.12
N ASN A 343 -4.60 4.03 -24.45
CA ASN A 343 -5.04 2.98 -23.52
C ASN A 343 -3.83 2.26 -22.87
N LYS A 344 -2.73 2.11 -23.61
CA LYS A 344 -1.46 1.54 -23.12
C LYS A 344 -1.00 2.25 -21.84
N TYR A 345 -1.02 3.58 -21.86
CA TYR A 345 -0.59 4.41 -20.74
C TYR A 345 -1.68 4.55 -19.67
N GLN A 346 -2.92 4.84 -20.06
CA GLN A 346 -4.04 5.12 -19.14
C GLN A 346 -4.33 3.98 -18.17
N HIS A 347 -4.26 2.72 -18.62
CA HIS A 347 -4.51 1.58 -17.74
C HIS A 347 -3.39 1.40 -16.70
N LEU A 348 -2.13 1.62 -17.08
CA LEU A 348 -1.02 1.58 -16.13
C LEU A 348 -1.14 2.70 -15.09
N THR A 349 -1.42 3.94 -15.52
CA THR A 349 -1.55 5.06 -14.59
C THR A 349 -2.76 4.91 -13.67
N ASN A 350 -3.87 4.32 -14.15
CA ASN A 350 -5.00 3.97 -13.29
C ASN A 350 -4.62 2.94 -12.22
N LEU A 351 -3.89 1.88 -12.59
CA LEU A 351 -3.38 0.90 -11.62
C LEU A 351 -2.46 1.56 -10.58
N ILE A 352 -1.50 2.38 -11.00
CA ILE A 352 -0.58 3.08 -10.08
C ILE A 352 -1.36 3.98 -9.12
N ARG A 353 -2.33 4.75 -9.63
CA ARG A 353 -3.16 5.67 -8.83
C ARG A 353 -3.99 4.91 -7.80
N ASP A 354 -4.58 3.78 -8.17
CA ASP A 354 -5.33 2.94 -7.24
C ASP A 354 -4.44 2.37 -6.14
N ILE A 355 -3.25 1.88 -6.48
CA ILE A 355 -2.28 1.37 -5.50
C ILE A 355 -1.80 2.47 -4.55
N GLN A 356 -1.49 3.65 -5.08
CA GLN A 356 -1.08 4.81 -4.28
C GLN A 356 -2.17 5.20 -3.28
N ARG A 357 -3.43 5.25 -3.74
CA ARG A 357 -4.60 5.53 -2.89
C ARG A 357 -4.79 4.47 -1.82
N GLN A 358 -4.69 3.18 -2.17
CA GLN A 358 -4.82 2.10 -1.19
C GLN A 358 -3.72 2.17 -0.13
N ALA A 359 -2.47 2.36 -0.53
CA ALA A 359 -1.34 2.50 0.39
C ALA A 359 -1.45 3.74 1.29
N GLU A 360 -2.00 4.84 0.79
CA GLU A 360 -2.28 6.03 1.59
C GLU A 360 -3.34 5.76 2.67
N VAL A 361 -4.42 5.05 2.32
CA VAL A 361 -5.46 4.65 3.28
C VAL A 361 -4.91 3.68 4.32
N GLU A 362 -4.05 2.74 3.94
CA GLU A 362 -3.39 1.82 4.88
C GLU A 362 -2.46 2.55 5.85
N ARG A 363 -1.64 3.49 5.34
CA ARG A 363 -0.75 4.30 6.18
C ARG A 363 -1.53 5.20 7.11
N ASN A 364 -2.56 5.88 6.61
CA ASN A 364 -3.39 6.83 7.36
C ASN A 364 -4.84 6.32 7.44
N PRO A 365 -5.16 5.32 8.26
CA PRO A 365 -6.51 4.78 8.31
C PRO A 365 -7.52 5.85 8.73
N PRO A 366 -8.71 5.91 8.10
CA PRO A 366 -9.74 6.85 8.50
C PRO A 366 -10.20 6.54 9.93
N LEU A 367 -10.58 7.58 10.66
CA LEU A 367 -11.23 7.44 11.95
C LEU A 367 -12.58 6.75 11.77
N MET A 368 -12.92 5.86 12.70
CA MET A 368 -14.20 5.18 12.71
C MET A 368 -15.34 6.20 12.86
N VAL A 369 -16.29 6.13 11.93
CA VAL A 369 -17.54 6.90 11.93
C VAL A 369 -18.72 5.94 11.73
N PRO A 370 -19.94 6.30 12.18
CA PRO A 370 -21.12 5.49 11.89
C PRO A 370 -21.28 5.27 10.38
N GLU A 371 -21.63 4.04 9.98
CA GLU A 371 -21.82 3.68 8.56
C GLU A 371 -22.96 4.48 7.92
N GLN A 372 -24.00 4.79 8.68
CA GLN A 372 -25.12 5.61 8.23
C GLN A 372 -24.94 7.06 8.70
N THR A 373 -24.71 7.98 7.76
CA THR A 373 -24.79 9.42 7.96
C THR A 373 -25.83 10.01 7.02
N VAL A 374 -26.66 10.94 7.49
CA VAL A 374 -27.74 11.56 6.70
C VAL A 374 -27.63 13.07 6.80
N GLY A 375 -27.80 13.77 5.67
CA GLY A 375 -27.87 15.23 5.62
C GLY A 375 -26.57 15.97 5.90
N VAL A 376 -25.43 15.27 5.98
CA VAL A 376 -24.12 15.88 6.32
C VAL A 376 -23.26 16.21 5.11
N ASP A 377 -23.49 15.61 3.94
CA ASP A 377 -22.60 15.76 2.78
C ASP A 377 -22.58 17.20 2.25
N ALA A 378 -23.74 17.85 2.15
CA ALA A 378 -23.86 19.25 1.73
C ALA A 378 -23.14 20.18 2.73
N LEU A 379 -23.31 19.95 4.03
CA LEU A 379 -22.65 20.71 5.09
C LEU A 379 -21.13 20.52 5.05
N ILE A 380 -20.64 19.28 4.90
CA ILE A 380 -19.22 19.01 4.77
C ILE A 380 -18.66 19.73 3.54
N ASN A 381 -19.32 19.65 2.39
CA ASN A 381 -18.88 20.34 1.19
C ASN A 381 -18.83 21.86 1.38
N GLU A 382 -19.84 22.47 2.01
CA GLU A 382 -19.84 23.89 2.35
C GLU A 382 -18.65 24.25 3.26
N ILE A 383 -18.43 23.47 4.31
CA ILE A 383 -17.31 23.66 5.25
C ILE A 383 -15.97 23.60 4.51
N LEU A 384 -15.77 22.59 3.66
CA LEU A 384 -14.50 22.36 2.97
C LEU A 384 -14.22 23.39 1.87
N VAL A 385 -15.24 23.82 1.13
CA VAL A 385 -15.10 24.72 -0.01
C VAL A 385 -15.05 26.19 0.42
N LYS A 386 -15.80 26.56 1.46
CA LYS A 386 -15.91 27.95 1.92
C LYS A 386 -15.16 28.18 3.22
N HIS A 387 -15.64 27.60 4.32
CA HIS A 387 -15.18 27.97 5.66
C HIS A 387 -13.72 27.61 5.94
N MET A 388 -13.26 26.44 5.51
CA MET A 388 -11.85 26.05 5.63
C MET A 388 -10.94 26.74 4.62
N ARG A 389 -11.44 27.51 3.65
CA ARG A 389 -10.57 28.38 2.83
C ARG A 389 -10.36 29.72 3.52
N GLU A 390 -11.40 30.26 4.13
CA GLU A 390 -11.42 31.58 4.73
C GLU A 390 -10.86 31.62 6.16
N HIS A 391 -10.92 30.51 6.90
CA HIS A 391 -10.58 30.46 8.32
C HIS A 391 -9.60 29.34 8.65
N ARG A 392 -8.64 29.63 9.55
CA ARG A 392 -7.72 28.59 10.07
C ARG A 392 -8.35 27.79 11.21
N PHE A 393 -9.25 28.40 11.97
CA PHE A 393 -9.95 27.75 13.07
C PHE A 393 -11.39 27.44 12.70
N LEU A 394 -11.82 26.22 13.00
CA LEU A 394 -13.19 25.77 12.87
C LEU A 394 -13.66 25.22 14.21
N GLY A 395 -14.80 25.68 14.70
CA GLY A 395 -15.34 25.19 15.95
C GLY A 395 -16.78 24.72 15.85
N PHE A 396 -17.03 23.53 16.37
CA PHE A 396 -18.35 22.93 16.47
C PHE A 396 -18.89 23.08 17.88
N SER A 397 -20.03 23.74 18.01
CA SER A 397 -20.77 23.86 19.28
C SER A 397 -22.14 23.21 19.19
N GLY A 398 -22.73 22.83 20.32
CA GLY A 398 -24.06 22.21 20.34
C GLY A 398 -24.25 21.18 21.45
N MET A 399 -25.46 20.67 21.59
CA MET A 399 -25.83 19.76 22.68
C MET A 399 -25.01 18.46 22.66
N GLY A 400 -24.87 17.81 23.82
CA GLY A 400 -24.27 16.48 23.89
C GLY A 400 -25.05 15.48 23.02
N GLY A 401 -24.35 14.66 22.25
CA GLY A 401 -24.96 13.63 21.40
C GLY A 401 -25.63 14.16 20.12
N VAL A 402 -25.36 15.39 19.68
CA VAL A 402 -25.88 15.94 18.40
C VAL A 402 -24.98 15.63 17.18
N GLY A 403 -23.82 14.99 17.39
CA GLY A 403 -22.95 14.54 16.30
C GLY A 403 -21.77 15.44 15.95
N LYS A 404 -21.39 16.38 16.82
CA LYS A 404 -20.19 17.23 16.64
C LYS A 404 -18.91 16.42 16.38
N THR A 405 -18.65 15.41 17.21
CA THR A 405 -17.50 14.51 17.06
C THR A 405 -17.55 13.77 15.73
N THR A 406 -18.73 13.25 15.35
CA THR A 406 -18.92 12.59 14.05
C THR A 406 -18.61 13.52 12.89
N LEU A 407 -19.12 14.75 12.90
CA LEU A 407 -18.85 15.75 11.87
C LEU A 407 -17.36 16.10 11.80
N ALA A 408 -16.70 16.28 12.95
CA ALA A 408 -15.27 16.53 13.01
C ALA A 408 -14.45 15.36 12.45
N LYS A 409 -14.83 14.11 12.76
CA LYS A 409 -14.20 12.90 12.21
C LYS A 409 -14.40 12.79 10.69
N LEU A 410 -15.59 13.09 10.17
CA LEU A 410 -15.86 13.09 8.73
C LEU A 410 -15.01 14.13 7.99
N ILE A 411 -14.89 15.34 8.55
CA ILE A 411 -14.02 16.39 8.01
C ILE A 411 -12.56 15.96 8.07
N PHE A 412 -12.09 15.49 9.22
CA PHE A 412 -10.72 15.00 9.39
C PHE A 412 -10.41 13.91 8.36
N ASN A 413 -11.29 12.93 8.22
CA ASN A 413 -11.15 11.88 7.22
C ASN A 413 -11.08 12.44 5.79
N SER A 414 -11.87 13.46 5.47
CA SER A 414 -11.92 14.03 4.12
C SER A 414 -10.67 14.80 3.73
N ILE A 415 -9.92 15.37 4.69
CA ILE A 415 -8.80 16.28 4.39
C ILE A 415 -7.45 15.91 4.98
N ARG A 416 -7.34 14.94 5.91
CA ARG A 416 -6.08 14.56 6.58
C ARG A 416 -4.90 14.31 5.64
N ALA A 417 -5.17 13.73 4.47
CA ALA A 417 -4.20 13.44 3.42
C ALA A 417 -3.50 14.68 2.85
N LYS A 418 -4.15 15.85 2.92
CA LYS A 418 -3.64 17.11 2.37
C LYS A 418 -2.60 17.80 3.27
N PHE A 419 -2.41 17.29 4.49
CA PHE A 419 -1.54 17.89 5.50
C PHE A 419 -0.32 17.00 5.75
N GLU A 420 0.84 17.63 5.93
CA GLU A 420 2.08 16.92 6.25
C GLU A 420 1.97 16.29 7.63
N PHE A 421 1.38 16.99 8.60
CA PHE A 421 1.08 16.48 9.92
C PHE A 421 -0.42 16.46 10.18
N SER A 422 -0.91 15.38 10.80
CA SER A 422 -2.32 15.29 11.20
C SER A 422 -2.47 14.55 12.53
N CYS A 423 -3.38 15.03 13.38
CA CYS A 423 -3.72 14.39 14.64
C CYS A 423 -5.17 14.69 15.05
N PHE A 424 -5.88 13.65 15.48
CA PHE A 424 -7.21 13.76 16.08
C PHE A 424 -7.12 13.38 17.55
N VAL A 425 -7.40 14.34 18.42
CA VAL A 425 -7.34 14.21 19.87
C VAL A 425 -8.73 13.91 20.39
N GLU A 426 -9.06 12.61 20.50
CA GLU A 426 -10.32 12.15 21.09
C GLU A 426 -10.36 12.46 22.59
N GLU A 427 -11.48 13.03 23.05
CA GLU A 427 -11.77 13.35 24.46
C GLU A 427 -10.61 14.02 25.19
N ILE A 428 -10.22 15.22 24.75
CA ILE A 428 -9.03 15.91 25.29
C ILE A 428 -9.06 16.12 26.80
N LYS A 429 -10.26 16.18 27.40
CA LYS A 429 -10.45 16.25 28.86
C LYS A 429 -9.84 15.08 29.65
N GLN A 430 -9.55 13.95 28.99
CA GLN A 430 -8.87 12.80 29.61
C GLN A 430 -7.34 12.94 29.61
N PHE A 431 -6.79 13.96 28.94
CA PHE A 431 -5.36 14.20 28.87
C PHE A 431 -4.84 14.80 30.19
N PRO A 432 -3.52 14.79 30.42
CA PRO A 432 -2.94 15.37 31.62
C PRO A 432 -3.37 16.84 31.81
N GLY A 433 -3.54 17.29 33.06
CA GLY A 433 -3.94 18.66 33.37
C GLY A 433 -2.88 19.74 33.08
N THR A 434 -1.72 19.37 32.51
CA THR A 434 -0.64 20.29 32.15
C THR A 434 -0.48 20.38 30.65
N LYS A 435 -0.18 21.58 30.13
CA LYS A 435 0.04 21.82 28.70
C LYS A 435 1.09 20.89 28.10
N ASP A 436 2.21 20.68 28.79
CA ASP A 436 3.30 19.82 28.32
C ASP A 436 2.89 18.35 28.27
N GLY A 437 2.10 17.89 29.25
CA GLY A 437 1.54 16.54 29.24
C GLY A 437 0.58 16.32 28.07
N VAL A 438 -0.24 17.33 27.75
CA VAL A 438 -1.12 17.30 26.56
C VAL A 438 -0.28 17.30 25.28
N LYS A 439 0.71 18.20 25.14
CA LYS A 439 1.62 18.27 23.98
C LYS A 439 2.33 16.94 23.74
N SER A 440 2.83 16.28 24.80
CA SER A 440 3.48 14.98 24.70
C SER A 440 2.53 13.89 24.19
N LYS A 441 1.31 13.82 24.74
CA LYS A 441 0.28 12.85 24.30
C LYS A 441 -0.22 13.11 22.87
N ILE A 442 -0.29 14.37 22.44
CA ILE A 442 -0.61 14.71 21.05
C ILE A 442 0.48 14.19 20.12
N TRP A 443 1.75 14.35 20.51
CA TRP A 443 2.89 13.87 19.73
C TRP A 443 2.88 12.35 19.54
N GLU A 444 2.59 11.59 20.60
CA GLU A 444 2.43 10.12 20.52
C GLU A 444 1.36 9.69 19.51
N LYS A 445 0.33 10.51 19.31
CA LYS A 445 -0.78 10.27 18.37
C LYS A 445 -0.58 10.94 17.00
N MET A 446 0.50 11.71 16.83
CA MET A 446 0.76 12.49 15.62
C MET A 446 1.12 11.57 14.46
N ARG A 447 0.60 11.90 13.27
CA ARG A 447 0.98 11.23 12.02
C ARG A 447 1.62 12.21 11.07
N CYS A 448 2.80 11.89 10.56
CA CYS A 448 3.47 12.59 9.48
C CYS A 448 3.22 11.86 8.16
N ARG A 449 2.51 12.48 7.22
CA ARG A 449 2.09 11.91 5.92
C ARG A 449 1.42 10.55 6.10
N GLY A 450 0.61 10.43 7.15
CA GLY A 450 -0.07 9.21 7.53
C GLY A 450 0.72 8.27 8.43
N VAL A 451 2.04 8.35 8.47
CA VAL A 451 2.88 7.45 9.28
C VAL A 451 2.93 7.93 10.72
N PRO A 452 2.72 7.06 11.73
CA PRO A 452 2.93 7.43 13.13
C PRO A 452 4.35 7.98 13.34
N VAL A 453 4.47 9.11 14.04
CA VAL A 453 5.80 9.67 14.33
C VAL A 453 6.54 8.73 15.28
N CYS A 454 7.77 8.32 14.92
CA CYS A 454 8.56 7.43 15.76
C CYS A 454 9.01 8.13 17.04
N SER A 455 8.71 7.53 18.20
CA SER A 455 9.19 8.00 19.53
C SER A 455 10.67 7.68 19.80
N SER A 456 11.43 7.19 18.82
CA SER A 456 12.77 6.61 19.01
C SER A 456 13.93 7.60 18.99
N SER A 457 13.69 8.90 18.79
CA SER A 457 14.68 9.91 19.18
C SER A 457 14.59 10.08 20.69
N GLY A 458 15.57 9.56 21.44
CA GLY A 458 15.71 9.67 22.89
C GLY A 458 15.93 11.10 23.42
N SER A 459 15.31 12.08 22.78
CA SER A 459 15.25 13.46 23.21
C SER A 459 14.03 13.61 24.10
N SER A 460 14.27 13.97 25.36
CA SER A 460 13.33 14.69 26.22
C SER A 460 12.47 15.63 25.34
N GLY A 461 11.14 15.72 25.55
CA GLY A 461 10.18 16.35 24.63
C GLY A 461 10.42 17.78 24.14
N GLU A 462 11.52 18.42 24.55
CA GLU A 462 12.08 19.64 23.98
C GLU A 462 12.55 19.40 22.54
N GLY A 463 11.90 20.08 21.58
CA GLY A 463 12.27 20.06 20.17
C GLY A 463 11.40 19.19 19.27
N LEU A 464 10.51 18.34 19.81
CA LEU A 464 9.60 17.53 18.98
C LEU A 464 8.71 18.42 18.08
N TRP A 465 8.11 19.45 18.68
CA TRP A 465 7.25 20.40 17.97
C TRP A 465 7.98 21.28 16.95
N SER A 466 9.31 21.37 17.01
CA SER A 466 10.10 22.10 16.00
C SER A 466 9.96 21.50 14.60
N GLN A 467 9.67 20.19 14.50
CA GLN A 467 9.47 19.50 13.23
C GLN A 467 8.14 19.89 12.55
N VAL A 468 7.18 20.38 13.32
CA VAL A 468 5.85 20.79 12.83
C VAL A 468 5.85 22.27 12.46
N THR A 469 6.79 23.06 12.99
CA THR A 469 6.98 24.47 12.63
C THR A 469 7.29 24.60 11.13
N GLY A 470 6.53 25.44 10.43
CA GLY A 470 6.71 25.63 8.98
C GLY A 470 6.11 24.51 8.12
N LYS A 471 5.40 23.54 8.70
CA LYS A 471 4.75 22.42 7.99
C LYS A 471 3.22 22.49 8.10
N SER A 472 2.50 21.97 7.10
CA SER A 472 1.04 21.94 7.13
C SER A 472 0.54 20.98 8.21
N LEU A 473 -0.31 21.46 9.12
CA LEU A 473 -0.85 20.71 10.25
C LEU A 473 -2.38 20.72 10.23
N LEU A 474 -3.00 19.54 10.37
CA LEU A 474 -4.40 19.38 10.72
C LEU A 474 -4.53 18.82 12.14
N LEU A 475 -5.02 19.64 13.07
CA LEU A 475 -5.17 19.25 14.47
C LEU A 475 -6.62 19.41 14.93
N VAL A 476 -7.18 18.34 15.50
CA VAL A 476 -8.56 18.34 16.01
C VAL A 476 -8.57 18.08 17.52
N PHE A 477 -9.17 18.99 18.30
CA PHE A 477 -9.44 18.80 19.72
C PHE A 477 -10.92 18.46 19.94
N ASP A 478 -11.21 17.23 20.36
CA ASP A 478 -12.58 16.78 20.59
C ASP A 478 -12.99 16.90 22.07
N ASP A 479 -14.22 17.35 22.30
CA ASP A 479 -14.88 17.51 23.60
C ASP A 479 -14.12 18.46 24.56
N VAL A 480 -13.81 19.67 24.08
CA VAL A 480 -13.12 20.71 24.82
C VAL A 480 -14.04 21.36 25.86
N GLU A 481 -13.72 21.22 27.15
CA GLU A 481 -14.43 21.89 28.26
C GLU A 481 -13.53 22.89 29.03
N ASP A 482 -12.25 22.58 29.18
CA ASP A 482 -11.26 23.40 29.89
C ASP A 482 -10.73 24.55 28.99
N PRO A 483 -10.77 25.82 29.43
CA PRO A 483 -10.13 26.94 28.74
C PRO A 483 -8.64 26.73 28.42
N MET A 484 -7.91 25.97 29.25
CA MET A 484 -6.49 25.67 29.05
C MET A 484 -6.23 25.00 27.70
N HIS A 485 -7.12 24.10 27.27
CA HIS A 485 -7.01 23.44 25.96
C HIS A 485 -7.21 24.42 24.78
N VAL A 486 -8.10 25.40 24.93
CA VAL A 486 -8.29 26.45 23.90
C VAL A 486 -7.02 27.30 23.80
N THR A 487 -6.46 27.71 24.94
CA THR A 487 -5.18 28.44 25.00
C THR A 487 -4.04 27.63 24.37
N LEU A 488 -3.95 26.34 24.69
CA LEU A 488 -2.95 25.46 24.11
C LEU A 488 -3.09 25.32 22.58
N LEU A 489 -4.32 25.18 22.08
CA LEU A 489 -4.56 25.07 20.62
C LEU A 489 -4.09 26.33 19.89
N LYS A 490 -4.32 27.52 20.47
CA LYS A 490 -3.81 28.78 19.94
C LYS A 490 -2.29 28.86 19.95
N GLU A 491 -1.66 28.44 21.05
CA GLU A 491 -0.21 28.41 21.18
C GLU A 491 0.41 27.52 20.08
N ILE A 492 -0.11 26.31 19.89
CA ILE A 492 0.33 25.41 18.82
C ILE A 492 0.15 26.05 17.44
N ALA A 493 -0.99 26.71 17.19
CA ALA A 493 -1.26 27.35 15.91
C ALA A 493 -0.32 28.53 15.61
N HIS A 494 0.00 29.32 16.65
CA HIS A 494 0.94 30.42 16.56
C HIS A 494 2.39 29.92 16.36
N GLU A 495 2.80 28.88 17.08
CA GLU A 495 4.11 28.23 16.94
C GLU A 495 4.31 27.58 15.56
N ASN A 496 3.24 27.01 14.96
CA ASN A 496 3.30 26.31 13.68
C ASN A 496 3.63 27.22 12.48
N LYS A 497 3.30 28.51 12.53
CA LYS A 497 3.62 29.53 11.50
C LYS A 497 3.19 29.21 10.06
N MET A 498 2.21 28.32 9.86
CA MET A 498 1.71 27.97 8.52
C MET A 498 0.23 28.30 8.32
N GLU A 499 -0.03 29.16 7.32
CA GLU A 499 -1.37 29.62 6.97
C GLU A 499 -2.28 28.51 6.43
N GLN A 500 -1.73 27.50 5.76
CA GLN A 500 -2.50 26.37 5.25
C GLN A 500 -2.90 25.36 6.36
N SER A 501 -2.39 25.51 7.58
CA SER A 501 -2.77 24.63 8.70
C SER A 501 -4.20 24.90 9.17
N ARG A 502 -4.86 23.86 9.65
CA ARG A 502 -6.26 23.91 10.10
C ARG A 502 -6.40 23.33 11.50
N PHE A 503 -7.12 24.05 12.35
CA PHE A 503 -7.35 23.71 13.74
C PHE A 503 -8.85 23.58 13.95
N VAL A 504 -9.28 22.40 14.38
CA VAL A 504 -10.69 22.10 14.60
C VAL A 504 -10.90 21.84 16.08
N LEU A 505 -11.99 22.34 16.64
CA LEU A 505 -12.40 21.98 17.99
C LEU A 505 -13.88 21.64 18.08
N THR A 506 -14.24 20.73 18.97
CA THR A 506 -15.63 20.47 19.32
C THR A 506 -15.86 20.80 20.79
N SER A 507 -16.98 21.43 21.11
CA SER A 507 -17.36 21.72 22.50
C SER A 507 -18.87 21.73 22.67
N ARG A 508 -19.34 21.49 23.90
CA ARG A 508 -20.74 21.76 24.26
C ARG A 508 -20.97 23.23 24.56
N ASN A 509 -19.91 23.95 24.96
CA ASN A 509 -19.97 25.35 25.33
C ASN A 509 -19.52 26.20 24.15
N ALA A 510 -20.46 26.92 23.53
CA ALA A 510 -20.17 27.82 22.42
C ALA A 510 -19.11 28.88 22.76
N GLN A 511 -19.01 29.28 24.03
CA GLN A 511 -17.98 30.21 24.48
C GLN A 511 -16.57 29.66 24.22
N ARG A 512 -16.33 28.36 24.42
CA ARG A 512 -15.01 27.75 24.16
C ARG A 512 -14.57 27.83 22.71
N VAL A 513 -15.53 27.78 21.79
CA VAL A 513 -15.27 27.98 20.36
C VAL A 513 -14.94 29.45 20.09
N MET A 514 -15.74 30.37 20.62
CA MET A 514 -15.53 31.81 20.44
C MET A 514 -14.23 32.29 21.07
N ASP A 515 -13.80 31.65 22.16
CA ASP A 515 -12.54 31.92 22.84
C ASP A 515 -11.33 31.71 21.91
N CYS A 516 -11.45 31.06 20.74
CA CYS A 516 -10.38 30.97 19.73
C CYS A 516 -9.99 32.30 19.06
N GLY A 517 -10.83 33.33 19.12
CA GLY A 517 -10.55 34.67 18.57
C GLY A 517 -11.20 34.92 17.21
N TYR A 518 -10.82 36.01 16.53
CA TYR A 518 -11.54 36.53 15.35
C TYR A 518 -11.41 35.68 14.07
N ASP A 519 -10.45 34.75 14.00
CA ASP A 519 -10.23 33.85 12.85
C ASP A 519 -10.95 32.49 12.98
N VAL A 520 -11.95 32.39 13.87
CA VAL A 520 -12.73 31.17 14.05
C VAL A 520 -14.05 31.22 13.28
N HIS A 521 -14.28 30.22 12.44
CA HIS A 521 -15.62 29.94 11.95
C HIS A 521 -16.36 29.04 12.96
N THR A 522 -17.50 29.50 13.45
CA THR A 522 -18.30 28.76 14.44
C THR A 522 -19.52 28.14 13.78
N ILE A 523 -19.66 26.83 13.93
CA ILE A 523 -20.83 26.08 13.46
C ILE A 523 -21.55 25.52 14.67
N ARG A 524 -22.81 25.93 14.83
CA ARG A 524 -23.73 25.32 15.78
C ARG A 524 -24.33 24.09 15.12
N VAL A 525 -24.00 22.92 15.65
CA VAL A 525 -24.57 21.64 15.21
C VAL A 525 -25.90 21.47 15.92
N ASP A 526 -26.98 21.63 15.17
CA ASP A 526 -28.35 21.45 15.63
C ASP A 526 -28.88 20.05 15.30
N PHE A 527 -30.08 19.75 15.79
CA PHE A 527 -30.74 18.48 15.54
C PHE A 527 -31.06 18.28 14.06
N LEU A 528 -31.06 17.03 13.62
CA LEU A 528 -31.54 16.66 12.29
C LEU A 528 -33.00 17.07 12.09
N GLY A 529 -33.32 17.52 10.87
CA GLY A 529 -34.71 17.72 10.45
C GLY A 529 -35.50 16.41 10.47
N ASN A 530 -36.83 16.51 10.51
CA ASN A 530 -37.72 15.34 10.67
C ASN A 530 -37.46 14.24 9.63
N GLN A 531 -37.26 14.62 8.36
CA GLN A 531 -37.02 13.68 7.28
C GLN A 531 -35.68 12.95 7.44
N ASP A 532 -34.62 13.67 7.79
CA ASP A 532 -33.28 13.07 7.95
C ASP A 532 -33.19 12.21 9.21
N ALA A 533 -33.88 12.60 10.28
CA ALA A 533 -34.00 11.79 11.49
C ALA A 533 -34.76 10.47 11.22
N GLU A 534 -35.83 10.51 10.43
CA GLU A 534 -36.58 9.32 10.03
C GLU A 534 -35.76 8.40 9.12
N LYS A 535 -35.03 8.96 8.15
CA LYS A 535 -34.10 8.21 7.30
C LYS A 535 -33.02 7.52 8.14
N LEU A 536 -32.39 8.25 9.06
CA LEU A 536 -31.36 7.69 9.94
C LEU A 536 -31.91 6.58 10.83
N PHE A 537 -33.10 6.78 11.39
CA PHE A 537 -33.77 5.75 12.19
C PHE A 537 -34.09 4.51 11.36
N THR A 538 -34.65 4.69 10.17
CA THR A 538 -35.01 3.59 9.28
C THR A 538 -33.79 2.78 8.89
N ALA A 539 -32.72 3.45 8.45
CA ALA A 539 -31.48 2.80 8.05
C ALA A 539 -30.83 2.00 9.21
N TYR A 540 -30.99 2.48 10.45
CA TYR A 540 -30.41 1.84 11.63
C TYR A 540 -31.29 0.70 12.21
N ALA A 541 -32.59 0.93 12.33
CA ALA A 541 -33.53 -0.02 12.95
C ALA A 541 -34.04 -1.09 11.97
N PHE A 542 -34.06 -0.78 10.67
CA PHE A 542 -34.56 -1.66 9.61
C PHE A 542 -33.59 -1.69 8.41
N PRO A 543 -32.41 -2.32 8.54
CA PRO A 543 -31.45 -2.40 7.46
C PRO A 543 -32.07 -3.01 6.19
N GLY A 544 -31.92 -2.33 5.05
CA GLY A 544 -32.45 -2.78 3.75
C GLY A 544 -33.88 -2.31 3.44
N LEU A 545 -34.55 -1.58 4.33
CA LEU A 545 -35.82 -0.92 4.03
C LEU A 545 -35.61 0.57 3.73
N GLU A 546 -36.32 1.09 2.73
CA GLU A 546 -36.35 2.53 2.43
C GLU A 546 -37.19 3.32 3.43
N GLU A 547 -38.21 2.69 4.01
CA GLU A 547 -39.12 3.31 4.99
C GLU A 547 -39.39 2.41 6.20
N ALA A 548 -39.51 3.02 7.38
CA ALA A 548 -39.89 2.30 8.59
C ALA A 548 -41.35 1.80 8.49
N PRO A 549 -41.65 0.56 8.93
CA PRO A 549 -43.02 0.06 8.95
C PRO A 549 -43.95 0.97 9.76
N GLU A 550 -45.20 1.12 9.30
CA GLU A 550 -46.16 2.12 9.80
C GLU A 550 -46.35 2.11 11.33
N ARG A 551 -46.36 0.92 11.95
CA ARG A 551 -46.43 0.72 13.41
C ARG A 551 -45.25 1.32 14.20
N PHE A 552 -44.14 1.62 13.55
CA PHE A 552 -42.94 2.19 14.16
C PHE A 552 -42.72 3.68 13.80
N ARG A 553 -43.54 4.26 12.90
CA ARG A 553 -43.49 5.70 12.56
C ARG A 553 -43.85 6.62 13.73
N GLU A 554 -44.57 6.14 14.74
CA GLU A 554 -44.80 6.94 15.95
C GLU A 554 -43.55 7.00 16.85
N LEU A 555 -42.67 5.99 16.78
CA LEU A 555 -41.45 5.89 17.58
C LEU A 555 -40.33 6.81 17.06
N THR A 556 -40.24 7.03 15.75
CA THR A 556 -39.37 8.08 15.16
C THR A 556 -39.74 9.45 15.71
N CYS A 557 -41.03 9.72 15.90
CA CYS A 557 -41.52 10.98 16.46
C CYS A 557 -41.31 11.13 17.98
N ARG A 558 -41.27 10.05 18.76
CA ARG A 558 -41.23 10.14 20.24
C ARG A 558 -39.82 10.09 20.83
N LYS A 559 -38.84 9.48 20.15
CA LYS A 559 -37.44 9.35 20.62
C LYS A 559 -36.47 10.42 20.11
N ARG A 560 -36.99 11.53 19.53
CA ARG A 560 -36.31 12.72 18.99
C ARG A 560 -35.11 13.30 19.79
N ARG A 561 -34.90 12.92 21.05
CA ARG A 561 -33.92 13.52 21.99
C ARG A 561 -32.53 12.86 22.04
N VAL A 562 -32.28 11.72 21.38
CA VAL A 562 -31.08 10.89 21.67
C VAL A 562 -30.18 10.60 20.45
N TYR A 563 -30.56 11.04 19.26
CA TYR A 563 -29.86 10.66 18.03
C TYR A 563 -28.59 11.47 17.81
N VAL A 564 -27.47 11.01 18.39
CA VAL A 564 -26.11 10.74 17.81
C VAL A 564 -25.21 10.11 18.90
N LYS A 565 -25.76 9.36 19.86
CA LYS A 565 -24.94 8.47 20.70
C LYS A 565 -25.08 7.06 20.18
N GLU A 566 -23.98 6.60 19.58
CA GLU A 566 -23.55 5.22 19.39
C GLU A 566 -24.63 4.12 19.42
N ALA A 567 -24.54 3.27 18.41
CA ALA A 567 -25.08 1.92 18.28
C ALA A 567 -25.43 1.13 19.56
N SER A 568 -24.71 1.33 20.66
CA SER A 568 -24.88 0.64 21.93
C SER A 568 -26.21 0.92 22.64
N LEU A 569 -26.77 2.14 22.53
CA LEU A 569 -28.07 2.44 23.15
C LEU A 569 -29.25 1.83 22.37
N PHE A 570 -29.05 1.58 21.07
CA PHE A 570 -30.07 1.02 20.20
C PHE A 570 -30.30 -0.47 20.46
N ARG A 571 -29.25 -1.28 20.67
CA ARG A 571 -29.39 -2.71 21.00
C ARG A 571 -30.30 -2.94 22.21
N THR A 572 -30.12 -2.15 23.26
CA THR A 572 -30.93 -2.23 24.49
C THR A 572 -32.41 -1.86 24.26
N VAL A 573 -32.69 -1.04 23.24
CA VAL A 573 -34.05 -0.63 22.87
C VAL A 573 -34.71 -1.66 21.95
N THR A 574 -33.98 -2.20 20.96
CA THR A 574 -34.49 -3.22 20.04
C THR A 574 -34.61 -4.60 20.69
N GLU A 575 -33.83 -4.92 21.73
CA GLU A 575 -34.01 -6.15 22.52
C GLU A 575 -35.20 -6.06 23.50
N ARG A 576 -35.78 -4.88 23.69
CA ARG A 576 -36.94 -4.63 24.57
C ARG A 576 -38.25 -4.39 23.81
N ILE A 577 -38.20 -4.31 22.48
CA ILE A 577 -39.36 -4.29 21.57
C ILE A 577 -39.47 -5.70 20.99
#